data_AF-A0A0F9DIG8-F1
#
_entry.id   AF-A0A0F9DIG8-F1
#
_cell.length_a   1.000
_cell.length_b   1.000
_cell.length_c   1.000
_cell.angle_alpha   90.00
_cell.angle_beta   90.00
_cell.angle_gamma   90.00
#
_symmetry.space_group_name_H-M   'P 1'
#
loop_
_entity.id
_entity.type
_entity.pdbx_description
1 polymer ?
#
loop_
_entity_poly.entity_id
_entity_poly.type
_entity_poly.pdbx_seq_one_letter_code
_entity_poly.pdbx_strand_id
1 'polypeptide(L)'
;MKLSEARTLLEVTDKDTIKELVERFGEELVIECQKQGYSVGDMEEAYQGEYASDEDFAQNLAEDLDTVDKNSTWPMYCIDWEWAARELMMDYYEIDRHYFRSC
;
A
#
# COMPACT_ATOMS: atom_id res chain seq x y z
N MET A 1 7.72 -18.47 -17.71
CA MET A 1 8.99 -17.79 -18.03
C MET A 1 8.91 -16.36 -17.50
N LYS A 2 9.14 -16.13 -16.20
CA LYS A 2 9.41 -14.81 -15.58
C LYS A 2 10.12 -14.90 -14.20
N LEU A 3 10.65 -16.07 -13.81
CA LEU A 3 11.42 -16.24 -12.56
C LEU A 3 12.87 -15.72 -12.65
N SER A 4 13.30 -15.21 -13.80
CA SER A 4 14.69 -14.80 -14.04
C SER A 4 14.99 -13.35 -13.65
N GLU A 5 14.00 -12.46 -13.60
CA GLU A 5 14.22 -11.03 -13.29
C GLU A 5 14.15 -10.76 -11.78
N ALA A 6 13.22 -11.40 -11.07
CA ALA A 6 13.14 -11.32 -9.61
C ALA A 6 14.46 -11.73 -8.96
N ARG A 7 15.09 -12.81 -9.47
CA ARG A 7 16.31 -13.39 -8.91
C ARG A 7 17.53 -12.45 -8.92
N THR A 8 17.54 -11.44 -9.78
CA THR A 8 18.65 -10.48 -9.89
C THR A 8 18.45 -9.25 -8.99
N LEU A 9 17.20 -8.79 -8.75
CA LEU A 9 16.93 -7.76 -7.72
C LEU A 9 17.02 -8.31 -6.29
N LEU A 10 16.79 -9.61 -6.14
CA LEU A 10 16.86 -10.39 -4.90
C LEU A 10 18.25 -10.47 -4.23
N GLU A 11 19.33 -10.08 -4.91
CA GLU A 11 20.70 -10.28 -4.41
C GLU A 11 21.16 -9.27 -3.34
N VAL A 12 20.38 -8.22 -3.07
CA VAL A 12 20.79 -7.11 -2.19
C VAL A 12 20.20 -7.22 -0.77
N THR A 13 19.23 -8.10 -0.53
CA THR A 13 18.52 -8.19 0.75
C THR A 13 18.61 -9.57 1.39
N ASP A 14 18.47 -9.64 2.71
CA ASP A 14 18.46 -10.87 3.48
C ASP A 14 17.38 -11.83 2.95
N LYS A 15 17.80 -13.07 2.66
CA LYS A 15 16.95 -14.07 2.00
C LYS A 15 15.78 -14.51 2.88
N ASP A 16 15.94 -14.46 4.20
CA ASP A 16 14.89 -14.85 5.13
C ASP A 16 13.81 -13.77 5.16
N THR A 17 14.16 -12.48 5.18
CA THR A 17 13.20 -11.36 5.10
C THR A 17 12.35 -11.41 3.83
N ILE A 18 12.98 -11.67 2.68
CA ILE A 18 12.25 -11.79 1.41
C ILE A 18 11.26 -12.96 1.47
N LYS A 19 11.71 -14.10 1.99
CA LYS A 19 10.86 -15.28 2.08
C LYS A 19 9.62 -15.00 2.92
N GLU A 20 9.79 -14.34 4.06
CA GLU A 20 8.67 -13.93 4.93
C GLU A 20 7.68 -13.01 4.20
N LEU A 21 8.17 -12.03 3.46
CA LEU A 21 7.31 -11.12 2.71
C LEU A 21 6.59 -11.79 1.54
N VAL A 22 7.26 -12.68 0.82
CA VAL A 22 6.64 -13.47 -0.25
C VAL A 22 5.58 -14.42 0.32
N GLU A 23 5.81 -15.00 1.50
CA GLU A 23 4.81 -15.83 2.18
C GLU A 23 3.60 -15.02 2.65
N ARG A 24 3.79 -13.76 3.02
CA ARG A 24 2.73 -12.88 3.53
C ARG A 24 1.93 -12.17 2.44
N PHE A 25 2.61 -11.65 1.43
CA PHE A 25 2.05 -10.74 0.42
C PHE A 25 2.02 -11.35 -0.99
N GLY A 26 2.72 -12.46 -1.21
CA GLY A 26 2.88 -13.06 -2.53
C GLY A 26 4.05 -12.48 -3.33
N GLU A 27 4.57 -13.30 -4.24
CA GLU A 27 5.75 -12.96 -5.04
C GLU A 27 5.50 -11.77 -5.98
N GLU A 28 4.29 -11.66 -6.55
CA GLU A 28 3.96 -10.62 -7.52
C GLU A 28 3.98 -9.22 -6.90
N LEU A 29 3.37 -9.05 -5.71
CA LEU A 29 3.35 -7.78 -5.01
C LEU A 29 4.77 -7.32 -4.63
N VAL A 30 5.56 -8.24 -4.06
CA VAL A 30 6.95 -7.96 -3.63
C VAL A 30 7.80 -7.51 -4.83
N ILE A 31 7.67 -8.17 -5.98
CA ILE A 31 8.38 -7.78 -7.20
C ILE A 31 7.96 -6.38 -7.66
N GLU A 32 6.67 -6.06 -7.63
CA GLU A 32 6.19 -4.76 -8.11
C GLU A 32 6.61 -3.61 -7.17
N CYS A 33 6.53 -3.81 -5.85
CA CYS A 33 7.08 -2.88 -4.86
C CYS A 33 8.57 -2.59 -5.12
N GLN A 34 9.37 -3.62 -5.40
CA GLN A 34 10.79 -3.43 -5.74
C GLN A 34 10.99 -2.60 -7.02
N LYS A 35 10.14 -2.76 -8.03
CA LYS A 35 10.20 -1.93 -9.26
C LYS A 35 9.86 -0.47 -8.99
N GLN A 36 8.96 -0.21 -8.04
CA GLN A 36 8.64 1.15 -7.59
C GLN A 36 9.74 1.78 -6.71
N GLY A 37 10.80 1.02 -6.40
CA GLY A 37 11.97 1.52 -5.68
C GLY A 37 11.97 1.21 -4.18
N TYR A 38 11.00 0.43 -3.69
CA TYR A 38 10.98 0.01 -2.29
C TYR A 38 12.08 -1.00 -2.03
N SER A 39 12.90 -0.73 -1.01
CA SER A 39 13.69 -1.80 -0.44
C SER A 39 12.76 -2.77 0.28
N VAL A 40 13.19 -4.01 0.40
CA VAL A 40 12.41 -5.09 1.04
C VAL A 40 12.09 -4.76 2.50
N GLY A 41 13.00 -4.09 3.22
CA GLY A 41 12.76 -3.63 4.59
C GLY A 41 11.76 -2.47 4.65
N ASP A 42 11.89 -1.50 3.74
CA ASP A 42 10.99 -0.34 3.70
C ASP A 42 9.57 -0.72 3.26
N MET A 43 9.40 -1.80 2.50
CA MET A 43 8.08 -2.27 2.06
C MET A 43 7.16 -2.57 3.24
N GLU A 44 7.63 -3.28 4.26
CA GLU A 44 6.80 -3.63 5.42
C GLU A 44 6.46 -2.39 6.25
N GLU A 45 7.43 -1.48 6.42
CA GLU A 45 7.23 -0.23 7.15
C GLU A 45 6.30 0.75 6.41
N ALA A 46 6.34 0.76 5.08
CA ALA A 46 5.51 1.61 4.24
C ALA A 46 4.07 1.07 4.11
N TYR A 47 3.84 -0.22 4.34
CA TYR A 47 2.54 -0.87 4.12
C TYR A 47 1.43 -0.29 5.02
N GLN A 48 0.31 0.09 4.41
CA GLN A 48 -0.83 0.73 5.09
C GLN A 48 -2.07 -0.15 5.17
N GLY A 49 -2.16 -1.21 4.35
CA GLY A 49 -3.31 -2.12 4.37
C GLY A 49 -3.79 -2.51 2.98
N GLU A 50 -4.87 -3.28 2.97
CA GLU A 50 -5.58 -3.70 1.76
C GLU A 50 -6.99 -3.11 1.77
N TYR A 51 -7.39 -2.44 0.69
CA TYR A 51 -8.67 -1.72 0.61
C TYR A 51 -9.36 -1.95 -0.73
N ALA A 52 -10.68 -1.76 -0.78
CA ALA A 52 -11.43 -2.08 -1.98
C ALA A 52 -11.19 -1.06 -3.12
N SER A 53 -10.88 0.19 -2.77
CA SER A 53 -10.58 1.30 -3.68
C SER A 53 -9.83 2.44 -2.98
N ASP A 54 -9.35 3.43 -3.73
CA ASP A 54 -8.63 4.58 -3.18
C ASP A 54 -9.51 5.42 -2.25
N GLU A 55 -10.81 5.51 -2.55
CA GLU A 55 -11.80 6.18 -1.70
C GLU A 55 -12.02 5.43 -0.39
N ASP A 56 -12.07 4.09 -0.43
CA ASP A 56 -12.17 3.25 0.75
C ASP A 56 -10.93 3.44 1.64
N PHE A 57 -9.74 3.43 1.05
CA PHE A 57 -8.50 3.74 1.77
C PHE A 57 -8.52 5.15 2.39
N ALA A 58 -8.88 6.17 1.61
CA ALA A 58 -8.92 7.55 2.09
C ALA A 58 -9.93 7.76 3.22
N GLN A 59 -11.10 7.12 3.13
CA GLN A 59 -12.11 7.16 4.18
C GLN A 59 -11.60 6.48 5.46
N ASN A 60 -11.08 5.26 5.36
CA ASN A 60 -10.56 4.52 6.52
C ASN A 60 -9.41 5.29 7.19
N LEU A 61 -8.50 5.87 6.40
CA LEU A 61 -7.40 6.67 6.95
C LEU A 61 -7.91 7.92 7.69
N ALA A 62 -8.92 8.61 7.15
CA ALA A 62 -9.51 9.78 7.82
C ALA A 62 -10.22 9.41 9.13
N GLU A 63 -10.87 8.24 9.17
CA GLU A 63 -11.50 7.68 10.37
C GLU A 63 -10.44 7.27 11.42
N ASP A 64 -9.35 6.63 11.00
CA ASP A 64 -8.26 6.21 11.88
C ASP A 64 -7.49 7.40 12.49
N LEU A 65 -7.40 8.51 11.74
CA LEU A 65 -6.82 9.77 12.22
C LEU A 65 -7.78 10.59 13.09
N ASP A 66 -8.99 10.09 13.38
CA ASP A 66 -10.05 10.77 14.13
C ASP A 66 -10.37 12.17 13.56
N THR A 67 -10.13 12.34 12.24
CA THR A 67 -10.42 13.58 11.52
C THR A 67 -11.90 13.67 11.15
N VAL A 68 -12.55 12.51 11.05
CA VAL A 68 -13.99 12.34 10.87
C VAL A 68 -14.51 11.26 11.82
N ASP A 69 -15.71 11.47 12.39
CA ASP A 69 -16.35 10.45 13.21
C ASP A 69 -17.08 9.42 12.33
N LYS A 70 -16.60 8.18 12.35
CA LYS A 70 -17.17 7.05 11.61
C LYS A 70 -18.62 6.70 11.96
N ASN A 71 -19.10 7.10 13.14
CA ASN A 71 -20.48 6.86 13.56
C ASN A 71 -21.42 7.99 13.12
N SER A 72 -20.89 9.07 12.56
CA SER A 72 -21.65 10.23 12.18
C SER A 72 -22.12 10.14 10.73
N THR A 73 -23.43 10.27 10.51
CA THR A 73 -24.04 10.35 9.17
C THR A 73 -23.58 11.62 8.43
N TRP A 74 -23.38 12.71 9.15
CA TRP A 74 -22.85 13.97 8.65
C TRP A 74 -21.51 14.26 9.33
N PRO A 75 -20.43 14.58 8.60
CA PRO A 75 -20.38 14.98 7.19
C PRO A 75 -20.05 13.86 6.19
N MET A 76 -20.04 12.58 6.57
CA MET A 76 -19.56 11.48 5.72
C MET A 76 -20.19 11.40 4.33
N TYR A 77 -21.50 11.68 4.19
CA TYR A 77 -22.18 11.74 2.88
C TYR A 77 -22.00 13.05 2.11
N CYS A 78 -21.34 14.05 2.71
CA CYS A 78 -21.03 15.33 2.09
C CYS A 78 -19.58 15.42 1.59
N ILE A 79 -18.73 14.47 1.98
CA ILE A 79 -17.32 14.45 1.59
C ILE A 79 -17.20 13.85 0.19
N ASP A 80 -16.46 14.54 -0.68
CA ASP A 80 -16.06 14.03 -1.99
C ASP A 80 -14.83 13.13 -1.81
N TRP A 81 -15.08 11.84 -1.58
CA TRP A 81 -14.02 10.87 -1.33
C TRP A 81 -13.17 10.58 -2.56
N GLU A 82 -13.72 10.73 -3.78
CA GLU A 82 -12.96 10.60 -5.03
C GLU A 82 -11.89 11.70 -5.11
N TRP A 83 -12.27 12.96 -4.79
CA TRP A 83 -11.31 14.05 -4.72
C TRP A 83 -10.29 13.88 -3.57
N ALA A 84 -10.77 13.48 -2.38
CA ALA A 84 -9.90 13.26 -1.24
C ALA A 84 -8.85 12.17 -1.51
N ALA A 85 -9.27 11.05 -2.10
CA ALA A 85 -8.41 9.96 -2.52
C ALA A 85 -7.37 10.43 -3.54
N ARG A 86 -7.78 11.18 -4.56
CA ARG A 86 -6.87 11.72 -5.58
C ARG A 86 -5.74 12.56 -4.99
N GLU A 87 -6.05 13.45 -4.05
CA GLU A 87 -5.04 14.26 -3.37
C GLU A 87 -4.15 13.39 -2.46
N LEU A 88 -4.75 12.41 -1.77
CA LEU A 88 -4.03 11.49 -0.90
C LEU A 88 -3.03 10.63 -1.68
N MET A 89 -3.38 10.14 -2.88
CA MET A 89 -2.52 9.30 -3.73
C MET A 89 -1.28 10.01 -4.28
N MET A 90 -1.07 11.29 -3.96
CA MET A 90 0.22 11.94 -4.17
C MET A 90 1.30 11.45 -3.20
N ASP A 91 0.89 11.02 -1.99
CA ASP A 91 1.76 10.57 -0.90
C ASP A 91 1.70 9.05 -0.68
N TYR A 92 0.89 8.34 -1.45
CA TYR A 92 0.70 6.89 -1.36
C TYR A 92 0.64 6.29 -2.75
N TYR A 93 0.88 4.98 -2.84
CA TYR A 93 0.70 4.22 -4.07
C TYR A 93 -0.05 2.93 -3.77
N GLU A 94 -0.82 2.48 -4.76
CA GLU A 94 -1.58 1.25 -4.74
C GLU A 94 -0.95 0.23 -5.69
N ILE A 95 -0.87 -1.02 -5.23
CA ILE A 95 -0.52 -2.18 -6.05
C ILE A 95 -1.42 -3.34 -5.64
N ASP A 96 -2.31 -3.75 -6.54
CA ASP A 96 -3.23 -4.87 -6.32
C ASP A 96 -3.99 -4.75 -4.98
N ARG A 97 -4.59 -3.58 -4.74
CA ARG A 97 -5.32 -3.16 -3.54
C ARG A 97 -4.50 -2.98 -2.28
N HIS A 98 -3.19 -3.22 -2.34
CA HIS A 98 -2.29 -2.95 -1.24
C HIS A 98 -1.76 -1.53 -1.32
N TYR A 99 -1.94 -0.78 -0.24
CA TYR A 99 -1.54 0.61 -0.14
C TYR A 99 -0.27 0.74 0.64
N PHE A 100 0.56 1.66 0.19
CA PHE A 100 1.86 1.89 0.78
C PHE A 100 2.17 3.39 0.74
N ARG A 101 2.88 3.87 1.75
CA ARG A 101 3.32 5.25 1.82
C ARG A 101 4.50 5.49 0.89
N SER A 102 4.42 6.56 0.11
CA SER A 102 5.54 7.06 -0.69
C SER A 102 6.64 7.59 0.25
N CYS A 103 7.82 6.96 0.24
CA CYS A 103 8.99 7.35 1.04
C CYS A 103 10.03 8.14 0.23
#